data_AF-T1HF37-F1
#
_entry.id   AF-T1HF37-F1
#
_cell.length_a   1.000
_cell.length_b   1.000
_cell.length_c   1.000
_cell.angle_alpha   90.00
_cell.angle_beta   90.00
_cell.angle_gamma   90.00
#
_symmetry.space_group_name_H-M   'P 1'
#
loop_
_entity.id
_entity.type
_entity.pdbx_description
1 polymer ?
#
loop_
_entity_poly.entity_id
_entity_poly.type
_entity_poly.pdbx_seq_one_letter_code
_entity_poly.pdbx_strand_id
1 'polypeptide(L)'
;MKLLEALTTEQEDFILSDVGYSRKQLEADLIQLKDWLAEQHHLPSSRLKEKDCFLKTYLIGCKGSMEKAKRKLDAYYTYRSCSDLFLDRDPLLAEYKRVNEYM
;
A
#
# COMPACT_ATOMS: atom_id res chain seq x y z
N MET A 1 13.84 10.88 -8.20
CA MET A 1 12.63 10.03 -8.32
C MET A 1 11.72 10.37 -7.14
N LYS A 2 10.61 11.10 -7.37
CA LYS A 2 9.62 11.36 -6.31
C LYS A 2 8.84 10.06 -6.09
N LEU A 3 9.17 9.35 -5.01
CA LEU A 3 8.35 8.24 -4.53
C LEU A 3 6.99 8.79 -4.09
N LEU A 4 5.90 8.13 -4.53
CA LEU A 4 4.48 8.36 -4.16
C LEU A 4 4.27 9.59 -3.27
N GLU A 5 3.99 10.73 -3.89
CA GLU A 5 3.58 11.92 -3.16
C GLU A 5 2.24 11.65 -2.47
N ALA A 6 2.08 12.17 -1.25
CA ALA A 6 0.78 12.08 -0.58
C ALA A 6 -0.27 12.81 -1.43
N LEU A 7 -1.48 12.26 -1.46
CA LEU A 7 -2.64 12.92 -2.07
C LEU A 7 -2.83 14.30 -1.45
N THR A 8 -3.26 15.27 -2.26
CA THR A 8 -3.70 16.54 -1.67
C THR A 8 -4.96 16.30 -0.83
N THR A 9 -5.19 17.14 0.17
CA THR A 9 -6.36 17.02 1.04
C THR A 9 -7.66 17.02 0.24
N GLU A 10 -7.74 17.87 -0.79
CA GLU A 10 -8.90 17.97 -1.68
C GLU A 10 -9.16 16.67 -2.46
N GLN A 11 -8.10 16.03 -2.97
CA GLN A 11 -8.22 14.75 -3.66
C GLN A 11 -8.68 13.65 -2.69
N GLU A 12 -8.12 13.62 -1.49
CA GLU A 12 -8.48 12.64 -0.47
C GLU A 12 -9.95 12.81 -0.04
N ASP A 13 -10.41 14.03 0.21
CA ASP A 13 -11.81 14.29 0.59
C ASP A 13 -12.79 13.90 -0.53
N PHE A 14 -12.45 14.17 -1.80
CA PHE A 14 -13.27 13.74 -2.94
C PHE A 14 -13.42 12.22 -2.97
N ILE A 15 -12.32 11.48 -2.88
CA ILE A 15 -12.33 10.01 -2.91
C ILE A 15 -13.10 9.46 -1.71
N LEU A 16 -12.87 10.00 -0.51
CA LEU A 16 -13.56 9.61 0.72
C LEU A 16 -15.08 9.77 0.59
N SER A 17 -15.53 10.87 -0.03
CA SER A 17 -16.96 11.09 -0.29
C SER A 17 -17.55 10.09 -1.28
N ASP A 18 -16.83 9.78 -2.37
CA ASP A 18 -17.26 8.84 -3.42
C ASP A 18 -17.43 7.40 -2.87
N VAL A 19 -16.50 6.97 -2.03
CA VAL A 19 -16.55 5.61 -1.46
C VAL A 19 -17.40 5.51 -0.19
N GLY A 20 -17.95 6.62 0.31
CA GLY A 20 -18.76 6.67 1.53
C GLY A 20 -17.96 6.42 2.81
N TYR A 21 -16.69 6.83 2.84
CA TYR A 21 -15.77 6.58 3.95
C TYR A 21 -15.36 7.88 4.61
N SER A 22 -15.71 8.09 5.89
CA SER A 22 -15.45 9.38 6.55
C SER A 22 -14.00 9.54 6.98
N ARG A 23 -13.48 10.78 6.96
CA ARG A 23 -12.13 11.12 7.44
C ARG A 23 -11.92 10.68 8.90
N LYS A 24 -12.93 10.86 9.76
CA LYS A 24 -12.86 10.42 11.16
C LYS A 24 -12.69 8.90 11.28
N GLN A 25 -13.43 8.14 10.45
CA GLN A 25 -13.30 6.68 10.42
C GLN A 25 -11.93 6.26 9.88
N LEU A 26 -11.43 6.93 8.83
CA LEU A 26 -10.10 6.65 8.27
C LEU A 26 -8.99 6.78 9.31
N GLU A 27 -8.96 7.86 10.09
CA GLU A 27 -7.93 8.04 11.13
C GLU A 27 -8.04 6.97 12.24
N ALA A 28 -9.26 6.59 12.64
CA ALA A 28 -9.49 5.55 13.64
C ALA A 28 -9.04 4.17 13.13
N ASP A 29 -9.37 3.83 11.89
CA ASP A 29 -8.98 2.57 11.26
C ASP A 29 -7.47 2.50 11.00
N LEU A 30 -6.83 3.64 10.71
CA LEU A 30 -5.38 3.72 10.56
C LEU A 30 -4.66 3.31 11.84
N ILE A 31 -5.13 3.75 13.00
CA ILE A 31 -4.57 3.37 14.30
C ILE A 31 -4.73 1.86 14.50
N GLN A 32 -5.95 1.34 14.34
CA GLN A 32 -6.24 -0.09 14.47
C GLN A 32 -5.41 -0.96 13.51
N LEU A 33 -5.18 -0.48 12.29
CA LEU A 33 -4.39 -1.19 11.29
C LEU A 33 -2.89 -1.20 11.67
N LYS A 34 -2.37 -0.11 12.22
CA LYS A 34 -0.99 -0.04 12.74
C LYS A 34 -0.80 -0.97 13.93
N ASP A 35 -1.75 -1.00 14.87
CA ASP A 35 -1.71 -1.89 16.02
C ASP A 35 -1.72 -3.36 15.58
N TRP A 36 -2.64 -3.72 14.68
CA TRP A 36 -2.68 -5.05 14.11
C TRP A 36 -1.39 -5.41 13.38
N LEU A 37 -0.84 -4.49 12.58
CA LEU A 37 0.44 -4.69 11.90
C LEU A 37 1.56 -4.96 12.91
N ALA A 38 1.56 -4.29 14.07
CA ALA A 38 2.57 -4.49 15.11
C ALA A 38 2.65 -5.94 15.59
N GLU A 39 1.49 -6.58 15.75
CA GLU A 39 1.32 -7.96 16.20
C GLU A 39 1.75 -9.02 15.16
N GLN A 40 1.84 -8.66 13.87
CA GLN A 40 2.15 -9.62 12.79
C GLN A 40 3.65 -9.91 12.68
N HIS A 41 4.22 -10.68 13.61
CA HIS A 41 5.66 -10.99 13.66
C HIS A 41 6.20 -11.78 12.46
N HIS A 42 5.35 -12.49 11.71
CA HIS A 42 5.74 -13.23 10.50
C HIS A 42 6.01 -12.31 9.30
N LEU A 43 5.50 -11.08 9.32
CA LEU A 43 5.68 -10.09 8.26
C LEU A 43 7.02 -9.35 8.42
N PRO A 44 7.63 -8.86 7.32
CA PRO A 44 8.93 -8.21 7.36
C PRO A 44 8.93 -6.93 8.20
N SER A 45 10.08 -6.60 8.81
CA SER A 45 10.25 -5.43 9.69
C SER A 45 9.93 -4.08 9.03
N SER A 46 9.91 -4.01 7.70
CA SER A 46 9.50 -2.81 6.97
C SER A 46 8.05 -2.41 7.28
N ARG A 47 7.20 -3.36 7.68
CA ARG A 47 5.77 -3.12 8.00
C ARG A 47 5.54 -2.05 9.06
N LEU A 48 6.49 -1.87 9.98
CA LEU A 48 6.42 -0.89 11.06
C LEU A 48 6.87 0.50 10.64
N LYS A 49 7.52 0.62 9.49
CA LYS A 49 8.14 1.84 8.97
C LYS A 49 7.37 2.43 7.78
N GLU A 50 6.24 1.83 7.42
CA GLU A 50 5.41 2.32 6.33
C GLU A 50 4.85 3.71 6.65
N LYS A 51 4.73 4.54 5.62
CA LYS A 51 4.14 5.86 5.75
C LYS A 51 2.62 5.76 5.91
N ASP A 52 2.03 6.71 6.62
CA ASP A 52 0.58 6.76 6.82
C ASP A 52 -0.19 6.84 5.49
N CYS A 53 0.34 7.56 4.50
CA CYS A 53 -0.28 7.64 3.17
C CYS A 53 -0.39 6.26 2.47
N PHE A 54 0.59 5.37 2.70
CA PHE A 54 0.54 4.01 2.17
C PHE A 54 -0.61 3.23 2.81
N LEU A 55 -0.69 3.22 4.14
CA LEU A 55 -1.75 2.50 4.87
C LEU A 55 -3.14 3.08 4.57
N LYS A 56 -3.28 4.41 4.52
CA LYS A 56 -4.53 5.08 4.14
C LYS A 56 -5.00 4.66 2.74
N THR A 57 -4.08 4.51 1.79
CA THR A 57 -4.43 4.06 0.43
C THR A 57 -5.07 2.66 0.43
N TYR A 58 -4.57 1.72 1.26
CA TYR A 58 -5.20 0.41 1.41
C TYR A 58 -6.59 0.49 2.04
N LEU A 59 -6.76 1.32 3.07
CA LEU A 59 -8.05 1.52 3.75
C LEU A 59 -9.10 2.11 2.81
N ILE A 60 -8.74 3.18 2.09
CA ILE A 60 -9.60 3.85 1.11
C ILE A 60 -9.96 2.88 -0.02
N GLY A 61 -8.98 2.17 -0.58
CA GLY A 61 -9.21 1.15 -1.62
C GLY A 61 -10.07 -0.04 -1.16
N CYS A 62 -10.17 -0.27 0.15
CA CYS A 62 -11.05 -1.27 0.75
C CYS A 62 -12.39 -0.71 1.24
N LYS A 63 -12.67 0.59 1.00
CA LYS A 63 -13.89 1.29 1.47
C LYS A 63 -14.09 1.15 2.99
N GLY A 64 -13.02 1.23 3.77
CA GLY A 64 -13.05 1.06 5.23
C GLY A 64 -13.25 -0.39 5.72
N SER A 65 -13.29 -1.38 4.83
CA SER A 65 -13.37 -2.79 5.25
C SER A 65 -12.04 -3.27 5.81
N MET A 66 -11.96 -3.34 7.14
CA MET A 66 -10.72 -3.70 7.83
C MET A 66 -10.24 -5.11 7.48
N GLU A 67 -11.14 -6.09 7.39
CA GLU A 67 -10.81 -7.46 7.00
C GLU A 67 -10.17 -7.53 5.60
N LYS A 68 -10.72 -6.79 4.63
CA LYS A 68 -10.17 -6.74 3.26
C LYS A 68 -8.80 -6.08 3.23
N ALA A 69 -8.62 -5.00 4.00
CA ALA A 69 -7.35 -4.30 4.08
C ALA A 69 -6.25 -5.18 4.70
N LYS A 70 -6.54 -5.87 5.82
CA LYS A 70 -5.63 -6.84 6.46
C LYS A 70 -5.20 -7.94 5.48
N ARG A 71 -6.17 -8.58 4.81
CA ARG A 71 -5.89 -9.63 3.82
C ARG A 71 -5.04 -9.14 2.64
N LYS A 72 -5.30 -7.92 2.14
CA LYS A 72 -4.50 -7.34 1.04
C LYS A 72 -3.08 -7.00 1.48
N LEU A 73 -2.91 -6.47 2.70
CA LEU A 73 -1.58 -6.15 3.22
C LEU A 73 -0.75 -7.40 3.49
N ASP A 74 -1.35 -8.43 4.10
CA ASP A 74 -0.68 -9.71 4.33
C ASP A 74 -0.22 -10.34 3.00
N ALA A 75 -1.11 -10.36 2.00
CA ALA A 75 -0.77 -10.82 0.66
C ALA A 75 0.32 -9.97 -0.01
N TYR A 76 0.28 -8.64 0.15
CA TYR A 76 1.29 -7.73 -0.39
C TYR A 76 2.68 -8.08 0.14
N TYR A 77 2.83 -8.24 1.46
CA TYR A 77 4.11 -8.56 2.06
C TYR A 77 4.57 -9.97 1.71
N THR A 78 3.68 -10.96 1.78
CA THR A 78 3.99 -12.35 1.44
C THR A 78 4.47 -12.48 -0.01
N TYR A 79 3.76 -11.83 -0.94
CA TYR A 79 4.14 -11.90 -2.35
C TYR A 79 5.50 -11.23 -2.62
N ARG A 80 5.76 -10.09 -1.96
CA ARG A 80 7.05 -9.39 -2.09
C ARG A 80 8.22 -10.15 -1.47
N SER A 81 7.99 -10.93 -0.42
CA SER A 81 9.05 -11.72 0.22
C SER A 81 9.35 -13.03 -0.51
N CYS A 82 8.36 -13.63 -1.18
CA CYS A 82 8.49 -14.97 -1.73
C CYS A 82 8.61 -15.03 -3.26
N SER A 83 8.26 -13.96 -3.99
CA SER A 83 8.27 -13.98 -5.44
C SER A 83 9.62 -13.59 -6.01
N ASP A 84 10.16 -14.43 -6.90
CA ASP A 84 11.39 -14.18 -7.65
C ASP A 84 11.32 -12.90 -8.50
N LEU A 85 10.10 -12.44 -8.82
CA LEU A 85 9.86 -11.21 -9.59
C LEU A 85 10.41 -9.94 -8.92
N PHE A 86 10.72 -9.98 -7.62
CA PHE A 86 11.20 -8.82 -6.87
C PHE A 86 12.68 -8.88 -6.46
N LEU A 87 13.40 -9.98 -6.78
CA LEU A 87 14.78 -10.18 -6.33
C LEU A 87 15.81 -9.35 -7.12
N ASP A 88 15.63 -9.23 -8.44
CA ASP A 88 16.54 -8.49 -9.32
C ASP A 88 15.75 -7.67 -10.36
N ARG A 89 15.51 -6.40 -10.04
CA ARG A 89 14.77 -5.46 -10.88
C ARG A 89 15.70 -4.36 -11.38
N ASP A 90 16.77 -4.73 -12.07
CA ASP A 90 17.60 -3.75 -12.77
C ASP A 90 16.90 -3.28 -14.06
N PRO A 91 16.43 -2.01 -14.12
CA PRO A 91 15.76 -1.48 -15.31
C PRO A 91 16.69 -1.35 -16.52
N LEU A 92 18.01 -1.50 -16.36
CA LEU A 92 18.99 -1.38 -17.44
C LEU A 92 19.33 -2.73 -18.11
N LEU A 93 18.80 -3.85 -17.59
CA LEU A 93 18.95 -5.15 -18.22
C LEU A 93 18.43 -5.12 -19.66
N ALA A 94 19.15 -5.80 -20.56
CA ALA A 94 18.88 -5.77 -21.99
C ALA A 94 17.45 -6.23 -22.34
N GLU A 95 16.89 -7.16 -21.56
CA GLU A 95 15.51 -7.67 -21.71
C GLU A 95 14.47 -6.55 -21.51
N TYR A 96 14.64 -5.71 -20.48
CA TYR A 96 13.74 -4.59 -20.20
C TYR A 96 13.86 -3.46 -21.23
N LYS A 97 15.09 -3.17 -21.70
CA LYS A 97 15.31 -2.17 -22.75
C LYS A 97 14.60 -2.56 -24.05
N ARG A 98 14.65 -3.85 -24.41
CA ARG A 98 14.03 -4.36 -25.63
C ARG A 98 12.52 -4.14 -25.64
N VAL A 99 11.83 -4.36 -24.51
CA VAL A 99 10.38 -4.10 -24.41
C VAL A 99 10.05 -2.62 -24.57
N ASN A 100 10.90 -1.73 -24.05
CA ASN A 100 10.69 -0.29 -24.15
C ASN A 100 10.87 0.26 -25.57
N GLU A 101 11.54 -0.47 -26.47
CA GLU A 101 11.64 -0.13 -27.90
C GLU A 101 10.35 -0.44 -28.69
N TYR A 102 9.42 -1.23 -28.12
CA TYR A 102 8.15 -1.61 -28.74
C TYR A 102 6.92 -0.89 -28.17
N MET A 103 7.09 -0.02 -27.16
CA MET A 103 6.04 0.84 -26.60
C MET A 103 6.19 2.28 -27.08
#